data_AF-A0A553GLT1-F1
#
_entry.id   AF-A0A553GLT1-F1
#
_cell.length_a   1.000
_cell.length_b   1.000
_cell.length_c   1.000
_cell.angle_alpha   90.00
_cell.angle_beta   90.00
_cell.angle_gamma   90.00
#
_symmetry.space_group_name_H-M   'P 1'
#
loop_
_entity.id
_entity.type
_entity.pdbx_description
1 polymer ?
#
loop_
_entity_poly.entity_id
_entity_poly.type
_entity_poly.pdbx_seq_one_letter_code
_entity_poly.pdbx_strand_id
1 'polypeptide(L)'
;MNSNSENYYGDNRISTALLLAAGTGSRLFPLTKKSPKCLTLVNEKSILERLVSNLKKQGFKKLIIVTGHEKECIMDFLGRRSGNLSIEYIHSPLYRTTNNIYSLWMAREIINEPFVLFESDLVLNTSLLNEMVYPDRMAVAKMQPWLNGTTVTLNKKNEIIQFQKGTTEAYSDTRYKTVNIYSFSLTSWQAIVRKLNQYISEGNVNCYYESVFAEMIEDKSLSLESVSFDHKPWYEIDTIDDLAEAEKLFPIVKHEKENYATVIA
;
A
#
# COMPACT_ATOMS: atom_id res chain seq x y z
N MET A 1 6.07 17.07 34.11
CA MET A 1 6.65 17.90 33.02
C MET A 1 6.35 17.19 31.72
N ASN A 2 5.18 17.46 31.14
CA ASN A 2 4.73 16.93 29.85
C ASN A 2 4.28 18.13 29.03
N SER A 3 5.05 18.49 28.01
CA SER A 3 4.64 19.31 26.87
C SER A 3 5.87 19.50 26.00
N ASN A 4 5.85 18.91 24.79
CA ASN A 4 6.50 19.41 23.57
C ASN A 4 6.68 18.35 22.45
N SER A 5 5.98 17.21 22.48
CA SER A 5 6.02 16.23 21.37
C SER A 5 4.94 16.43 20.29
N GLU A 6 3.92 17.26 20.50
CA GLU A 6 2.77 17.35 19.56
C GLU A 6 2.95 18.34 18.41
N ASN A 7 3.95 19.24 18.44
CA ASN A 7 4.09 20.31 17.43
C ASN A 7 5.14 20.06 16.33
N TYR A 8 5.87 18.94 16.33
CA TYR A 8 6.91 18.69 15.31
C TYR A 8 6.40 18.06 14.01
N TYR A 9 5.17 17.53 14.00
CA TYR A 9 4.64 16.75 12.88
C TYR A 9 3.75 17.53 11.89
N GLY A 10 3.39 18.78 12.21
CA GLY A 10 2.41 19.55 11.42
C GLY A 10 2.84 19.85 9.98
N ASP A 11 4.14 20.09 9.74
CA ASP A 11 4.64 20.56 8.44
C ASP A 11 5.14 19.45 7.51
N ASN A 12 5.28 18.20 7.99
CA ASN A 12 5.93 17.12 7.23
C ASN A 12 4.97 15.98 6.84
N ARG A 13 3.65 16.26 6.86
CA ARG A 13 2.61 15.28 6.57
C ARG A 13 2.46 15.10 5.05
N ILE A 14 2.58 13.87 4.60
CA ILE A 14 2.42 13.47 3.21
C ILE A 14 0.97 13.66 2.77
N SER A 15 0.80 14.24 1.56
CA SER A 15 -0.53 14.45 0.96
C SER A 15 -0.76 13.69 -0.35
N THR A 16 0.27 12.95 -0.82
CA THR A 16 0.26 12.21 -2.08
C THR A 16 0.35 10.70 -1.83
N ALA A 17 -0.51 9.93 -2.50
CA ALA A 17 -0.48 8.48 -2.49
C ALA A 17 -0.15 7.96 -3.89
N LEU A 18 0.63 6.87 -3.96
CA LEU A 18 0.88 6.09 -5.15
C LEU A 18 0.24 4.71 -4.98
N LEU A 19 -0.59 4.30 -5.93
CA LEU A 19 -1.18 2.97 -5.99
C LEU A 19 -0.62 2.20 -7.18
N LEU A 20 0.00 1.03 -6.93
CA LEU A 20 0.41 0.11 -7.98
C LEU A 20 -0.72 -0.88 -8.27
N ALA A 21 -1.40 -0.72 -9.41
CA ALA A 21 -2.57 -1.50 -9.81
C ALA A 21 -2.45 -2.05 -11.24
N ALA A 22 -1.22 -2.32 -11.70
CA ALA A 22 -0.97 -2.80 -13.06
C ALA A 22 -1.17 -4.32 -13.23
N GLY A 23 -1.11 -5.08 -12.12
CA GLY A 23 -1.15 -6.54 -12.11
C GLY A 23 -2.48 -7.13 -12.58
N THR A 24 -2.43 -8.35 -13.10
CA THR A 24 -3.60 -9.09 -13.60
C THR A 24 -4.42 -9.76 -12.50
N GLY A 25 -3.84 -9.95 -11.30
CA GLY A 25 -4.51 -10.61 -10.17
C GLY A 25 -4.95 -12.04 -10.47
N SER A 26 -4.20 -12.79 -11.29
CA SER A 26 -4.61 -14.08 -11.84
C SER A 26 -4.99 -15.16 -10.82
N ARG A 27 -4.45 -15.07 -9.59
CA ARG A 27 -4.77 -15.96 -8.46
C ARG A 27 -6.21 -15.84 -7.94
N LEU A 28 -6.91 -14.77 -8.31
CA LEU A 28 -8.34 -14.55 -8.01
C LEU A 28 -9.27 -14.85 -9.20
N PHE A 29 -8.78 -15.54 -10.25
CA PHE A 29 -9.68 -15.96 -11.32
C PHE A 29 -10.79 -16.88 -10.78
N PRO A 30 -12.04 -16.70 -11.25
CA PRO A 30 -12.45 -15.88 -12.40
C PRO A 30 -12.76 -14.39 -12.10
N LEU A 31 -12.72 -13.94 -10.84
CA LEU A 31 -13.14 -12.58 -10.44
C LEU A 31 -12.36 -11.48 -11.16
N THR A 32 -11.06 -11.67 -11.33
CA THR A 32 -10.16 -10.67 -11.93
C THR A 32 -9.94 -10.86 -13.44
N LYS A 33 -10.68 -11.77 -14.08
CA LYS A 33 -10.49 -12.07 -15.52
C LYS A 33 -10.87 -10.89 -16.42
N LYS A 34 -11.90 -10.13 -16.03
CA LYS A 34 -12.42 -8.93 -16.74
C LYS A 34 -12.55 -7.73 -15.80
N SER A 35 -11.81 -7.74 -14.71
CA SER A 35 -11.82 -6.69 -13.70
C SER A 35 -10.44 -6.62 -13.02
N PRO A 36 -9.87 -5.44 -12.76
CA PRO A 36 -8.62 -5.34 -12.01
C PRO A 36 -8.82 -5.80 -10.55
N LYS A 37 -7.75 -6.32 -9.94
CA LYS A 37 -7.76 -6.87 -8.57
C LYS A 37 -8.34 -5.90 -7.54
N CYS A 38 -8.00 -4.62 -7.63
CA CYS A 38 -8.50 -3.59 -6.72
C CYS A 38 -10.02 -3.37 -6.80
N LEU A 39 -10.71 -3.82 -7.84
CA LEU A 39 -12.16 -3.72 -7.94
C LEU A 39 -12.88 -4.97 -7.40
N THR A 40 -12.16 -5.98 -6.90
CA THR A 40 -12.75 -7.08 -6.14
C THR A 40 -13.49 -6.55 -4.92
N LEU A 41 -14.74 -7.00 -4.75
CA LEU A 41 -15.58 -6.65 -3.61
C LEU A 41 -15.17 -7.43 -2.37
N VAL A 42 -15.07 -6.74 -1.25
CA VAL A 42 -14.99 -7.34 0.09
C VAL A 42 -16.29 -6.98 0.79
N ASN A 43 -17.22 -7.94 0.86
CA ASN A 43 -18.63 -7.65 1.10
C ASN A 43 -19.16 -6.65 0.06
N GLU A 44 -19.71 -5.51 0.47
CA GLU A 44 -20.36 -4.55 -0.44
C GLU A 44 -19.42 -3.50 -1.05
N LYS A 45 -18.15 -3.45 -0.66
CA LYS A 45 -17.21 -2.39 -1.06
C LYS A 45 -15.94 -2.96 -1.65
N SER A 46 -15.50 -2.40 -2.78
CA SER A 46 -14.26 -2.82 -3.43
C SER A 46 -13.02 -2.43 -2.63
N ILE A 47 -11.91 -3.13 -2.85
CA ILE A 47 -10.60 -2.80 -2.26
C ILE A 47 -10.25 -1.32 -2.58
N LEU A 48 -10.45 -0.91 -3.84
CA LEU A 48 -10.19 0.45 -4.30
C LEU A 48 -11.09 1.49 -3.64
N GLU A 49 -12.39 1.20 -3.49
CA GLU A 49 -13.33 2.10 -2.81
C GLU A 49 -12.91 2.33 -1.35
N ARG A 50 -12.52 1.26 -0.66
CA ARG A 50 -12.05 1.30 0.73
C ARG A 50 -10.77 2.12 0.84
N LEU A 51 -9.80 1.91 -0.04
CA LEU A 51 -8.56 2.69 -0.08
C LEU A 51 -8.86 4.18 -0.31
N VAL A 52 -9.64 4.53 -1.33
CA VAL A 52 -9.97 5.95 -1.63
C VAL A 52 -10.71 6.61 -0.47
N SER A 53 -11.64 5.89 0.19
CA SER A 53 -12.29 6.37 1.41
C SER A 53 -11.26 6.62 2.54
N ASN A 54 -10.32 5.70 2.74
CA ASN A 54 -9.27 5.84 3.76
C ASN A 54 -8.36 7.05 3.46
N LEU A 55 -7.92 7.21 2.22
CA LEU A 55 -7.08 8.34 1.79
C LEU A 55 -7.78 9.68 2.03
N LYS A 56 -9.07 9.79 1.68
CA LYS A 56 -9.86 11.00 1.92
C LYS A 56 -9.99 11.32 3.41
N LYS A 57 -10.25 10.32 4.25
CA LYS A 57 -10.34 10.48 5.71
C LYS A 57 -9.00 10.93 6.33
N GLN A 58 -7.88 10.49 5.75
CA GLN A 58 -6.54 10.88 6.19
C GLN A 58 -6.06 12.23 5.63
N GLY A 59 -6.86 12.86 4.76
CA GLY A 59 -6.58 14.19 4.21
C GLY A 59 -5.70 14.22 2.97
N PHE A 60 -5.44 13.07 2.32
CA PHE A 60 -4.70 13.02 1.05
C PHE A 60 -5.38 13.88 -0.02
N LYS A 61 -4.57 14.53 -0.85
CA LYS A 61 -4.98 15.48 -1.89
C LYS A 61 -4.72 14.96 -3.30
N LYS A 62 -3.76 14.06 -3.45
CA LYS A 62 -3.38 13.46 -4.72
C LYS A 62 -3.26 11.94 -4.62
N LEU A 63 -3.83 11.24 -5.60
CA LEU A 63 -3.65 9.81 -5.80
C LEU A 63 -3.14 9.58 -7.22
N ILE A 64 -1.95 9.01 -7.33
CA ILE A 64 -1.36 8.57 -8.59
C ILE A 64 -1.57 7.07 -8.68
N ILE A 65 -2.08 6.59 -9.81
CA ILE A 65 -2.35 5.16 -10.02
C ILE A 65 -1.57 4.67 -11.23
N VAL A 66 -0.72 3.67 -11.00
CA VAL A 66 -0.09 2.94 -12.10
C VAL A 66 -1.01 1.81 -12.53
N THR A 67 -1.60 1.93 -13.72
CA THR A 67 -2.59 1.00 -14.27
C THR A 67 -1.99 0.09 -15.35
N GLY A 68 -2.60 -1.06 -15.58
CA GLY A 68 -2.15 -2.06 -16.54
C GLY A 68 -3.35 -2.84 -17.08
N HIS A 69 -3.55 -4.05 -16.56
CA HIS A 69 -4.72 -4.87 -16.87
C HIS A 69 -6.03 -4.14 -16.57
N GLU A 70 -6.97 -4.14 -17.53
CA GLU A 70 -8.31 -3.54 -17.41
C GLU A 70 -8.29 -2.09 -16.88
N LYS A 71 -7.33 -1.27 -17.34
CA LYS A 71 -7.15 0.12 -16.89
C LYS A 71 -8.43 0.96 -16.98
N GLU A 72 -9.25 0.74 -18.00
CA GLU A 72 -10.47 1.51 -18.23
C GLU A 72 -11.47 1.30 -17.10
N CYS A 73 -11.54 0.11 -16.49
CA CYS A 73 -12.39 -0.14 -15.33
C CYS A 73 -12.02 0.75 -14.13
N ILE A 74 -10.72 0.96 -13.89
CA ILE A 74 -10.24 1.85 -12.81
C ILE A 74 -10.58 3.31 -13.14
N MET A 75 -10.41 3.70 -14.40
CA MET A 75 -10.67 5.07 -14.87
C MET A 75 -12.16 5.40 -14.85
N ASP A 76 -13.03 4.47 -15.25
CA ASP A 76 -14.48 4.61 -15.21
C ASP A 76 -14.99 4.66 -13.76
N PHE A 77 -14.39 3.86 -12.85
CA PHE A 77 -14.79 3.83 -11.44
C PHE A 77 -14.44 5.12 -10.69
N LEU A 78 -13.28 5.72 -10.96
CA LEU A 78 -12.76 6.86 -10.19
C LEU A 78 -12.85 8.22 -10.89
N GLY A 79 -12.78 8.24 -12.22
CA GLY A 79 -12.54 9.46 -13.00
C GLY A 79 -11.26 10.19 -12.57
N ARG A 80 -11.19 11.50 -12.79
CA ARG A 80 -10.01 12.31 -12.43
C ARG A 80 -10.06 12.89 -11.01
N ARG A 81 -11.14 12.65 -10.27
CA ARG A 81 -11.35 13.27 -8.96
C ARG A 81 -12.39 12.51 -8.12
N SER A 82 -12.11 12.32 -6.84
CA SER A 82 -13.09 11.86 -5.84
C SER A 82 -13.16 12.83 -4.66
N GLY A 83 -14.13 13.76 -4.70
CA GLY A 83 -14.20 14.87 -3.74
C GLY A 83 -12.96 15.78 -3.83
N ASN A 84 -12.21 15.91 -2.74
CA ASN A 84 -10.97 16.71 -2.70
C ASN A 84 -9.72 15.97 -3.16
N LEU A 85 -9.82 14.67 -3.46
CA LEU A 85 -8.71 13.85 -3.94
C LEU A 85 -8.62 13.96 -5.47
N SER A 86 -7.55 14.57 -5.98
CA SER A 86 -7.19 14.56 -7.41
C SER A 86 -6.59 13.21 -7.79
N ILE A 87 -6.87 12.74 -9.01
CA ILE A 87 -6.46 11.41 -9.47
C ILE A 87 -5.72 11.53 -10.80
N GLU A 88 -4.49 11.02 -10.83
CA GLU A 88 -3.63 10.96 -12.01
C GLU A 88 -3.29 9.51 -12.33
N TYR A 89 -3.10 9.22 -13.62
CA TYR A 89 -2.92 7.86 -14.11
C TYR A 89 -1.62 7.73 -14.89
N ILE A 90 -0.89 6.65 -14.62
CA ILE A 90 0.27 6.23 -15.39
C ILE A 90 -0.06 4.84 -15.95
N HIS A 91 -0.18 4.70 -17.26
CA HIS A 91 -0.42 3.40 -17.85
C HIS A 91 0.91 2.67 -18.10
N SER A 92 1.07 1.49 -17.51
CA SER A 92 2.16 0.56 -17.83
C SER A 92 1.79 -0.30 -19.04
N PRO A 93 2.35 -0.05 -20.23
CA PRO A 93 2.04 -0.85 -21.42
C PRO A 93 2.66 -2.25 -21.36
N LEU A 94 3.73 -2.43 -20.57
CA LEU A 94 4.47 -3.69 -20.45
C LEU A 94 4.05 -4.53 -19.23
N TYR A 95 2.91 -4.23 -18.62
CA TYR A 95 2.41 -4.90 -17.41
C TYR A 95 2.34 -6.44 -17.48
N ARG A 96 2.30 -7.02 -18.68
CA ARG A 96 2.28 -8.49 -18.89
C ARG A 96 3.66 -9.14 -18.82
N THR A 97 4.72 -8.38 -19.02
CA THR A 97 6.11 -8.88 -19.16
C THR A 97 7.08 -8.26 -18.15
N THR A 98 6.55 -7.46 -17.21
CA THR A 98 7.28 -6.80 -16.14
C THR A 98 6.59 -7.01 -14.80
N ASN A 99 7.29 -6.76 -13.70
CA ASN A 99 6.77 -6.91 -12.36
C ASN A 99 6.61 -5.53 -11.65
N ASN A 100 6.28 -5.52 -10.35
CA ASN A 100 5.98 -4.30 -9.59
C ASN A 100 7.14 -3.27 -9.58
N ILE A 101 8.40 -3.70 -9.78
CA ILE A 101 9.56 -2.80 -9.95
C ILE A 101 9.38 -1.83 -11.10
N TYR A 102 8.87 -2.32 -12.24
CA TYR A 102 8.68 -1.48 -13.42
C TYR A 102 7.54 -0.50 -13.19
N SER A 103 6.47 -0.94 -12.51
CA SER A 103 5.35 -0.06 -12.13
C SER A 103 5.82 1.08 -11.22
N LEU A 104 6.64 0.77 -10.20
CA LEU A 104 7.22 1.81 -9.33
C LEU A 104 8.18 2.72 -10.10
N TRP A 105 9.03 2.16 -10.95
CA TRP A 105 9.96 2.92 -11.80
C TRP A 105 9.23 3.93 -12.69
N MET A 106 8.09 3.56 -13.29
CA MET A 106 7.30 4.50 -14.11
C MET A 106 6.78 5.70 -13.32
N ALA A 107 6.54 5.57 -12.02
CA ALA A 107 6.03 6.67 -11.18
C ALA A 107 7.02 7.82 -11.02
N ARG A 108 8.33 7.60 -11.26
CA ARG A 108 9.39 8.63 -11.14
C ARG A 108 9.19 9.84 -12.03
N GLU A 109 8.48 9.68 -13.15
CA GLU A 109 8.27 10.75 -14.13
C GLU A 109 7.28 11.81 -13.61
N ILE A 110 6.48 11.48 -12.59
CA ILE A 110 5.41 12.36 -12.08
C ILE A 110 5.60 12.71 -10.60
N ILE A 111 6.19 11.81 -9.80
CA ILE A 111 6.37 12.03 -8.37
C ILE A 111 7.67 12.79 -8.10
N ASN A 112 7.53 14.05 -7.65
CA ASN A 112 8.63 14.89 -7.17
C ASN A 112 8.32 15.49 -5.77
N GLU A 113 7.64 14.70 -4.94
CA GLU A 113 7.23 15.06 -3.58
C GLU A 113 7.18 13.81 -2.68
N PRO A 114 7.16 13.95 -1.35
CA PRO A 114 6.91 12.82 -0.45
C PRO A 114 5.58 12.13 -0.73
N PHE A 115 5.54 10.80 -0.63
CA PHE A 115 4.34 10.02 -0.94
C PHE A 115 4.24 8.73 -0.12
N VAL A 116 3.03 8.17 -0.06
CA VAL A 116 2.77 6.83 0.47
C VAL A 116 2.48 5.86 -0.68
N LEU A 117 3.26 4.80 -0.78
CA LEU A 117 3.10 3.67 -1.71
C LEU A 117 2.12 2.64 -1.14
N PHE A 118 1.17 2.23 -1.97
CA PHE A 118 0.21 1.17 -1.71
C PHE A 118 0.20 0.14 -2.84
N GLU A 119 -0.08 -1.11 -2.47
CA GLU A 119 -0.46 -2.17 -3.39
C GLU A 119 -1.99 -2.29 -3.53
N SER A 120 -2.42 -2.87 -4.65
CA SER A 120 -3.82 -2.89 -5.11
C SER A 120 -4.71 -3.96 -4.47
N ASP A 121 -4.23 -4.62 -3.42
CA ASP A 121 -4.82 -5.81 -2.81
C ASP A 121 -4.95 -5.74 -1.29
N LEU A 122 -4.79 -4.55 -0.72
CA LEU A 122 -4.85 -4.33 0.72
C LEU A 122 -6.18 -3.72 1.14
N VAL A 123 -6.81 -4.34 2.13
CA VAL A 123 -7.88 -3.73 2.93
C VAL A 123 -7.38 -3.43 4.33
N LEU A 124 -7.72 -2.27 4.88
CA LEU A 124 -7.19 -1.82 6.17
C LEU A 124 -8.11 -0.84 6.89
N ASN A 125 -8.05 -0.85 8.21
CA ASN A 125 -8.67 0.17 9.04
C ASN A 125 -7.96 1.52 8.86
N THR A 126 -8.72 2.59 8.62
CA THR A 126 -8.19 3.93 8.34
C THR A 126 -7.14 4.41 9.36
N SER A 127 -7.28 4.08 10.65
CA SER A 127 -6.37 4.59 11.69
C SER A 127 -4.96 4.02 11.58
N LEU A 128 -4.77 2.89 10.90
CA LEU A 128 -3.44 2.31 10.63
C LEU A 128 -2.56 3.26 9.80
N LEU A 129 -3.17 4.19 9.05
CA LEU A 129 -2.45 5.17 8.26
C LEU A 129 -1.98 6.39 9.06
N ASN A 130 -2.39 6.54 10.33
CA ASN A 130 -2.06 7.74 11.13
C ASN A 130 -0.56 8.01 11.20
N GLU A 131 0.24 6.96 11.27
CA GLU A 131 1.70 7.03 11.29
C GLU A 131 2.31 6.93 9.90
N MET A 132 1.62 6.35 8.91
CA MET A 132 2.14 6.21 7.53
C MET A 132 2.16 7.53 6.75
N VAL A 133 1.47 8.56 7.22
CA VAL A 133 1.48 9.90 6.62
C VAL A 133 2.75 10.70 6.89
N TYR A 134 3.74 10.13 7.59
CA TYR A 134 5.06 10.72 7.75
C TYR A 134 6.08 9.95 6.91
N PRO A 135 7.11 10.62 6.37
CA PRO A 135 8.04 10.00 5.44
C PRO A 135 8.91 8.92 6.10
N ASP A 136 9.46 8.07 5.24
CA ASP A 136 10.49 7.07 5.54
C ASP A 136 10.03 6.00 6.56
N ARG A 137 8.82 5.48 6.31
CA ARG A 137 8.19 4.44 7.14
C ARG A 137 7.79 3.22 6.34
N MET A 138 7.74 2.09 7.03
CA MET A 138 7.32 0.81 6.49
C MET A 138 6.28 0.16 7.40
N ALA A 139 5.12 -0.18 6.86
CA ALA A 139 4.11 -0.92 7.59
C ALA A 139 4.52 -2.39 7.76
N VAL A 140 4.49 -2.86 9.00
CA VAL A 140 4.85 -4.23 9.38
C VAL A 140 3.79 -4.84 10.30
N ALA A 141 3.66 -6.15 10.27
CA ALA A 141 2.82 -6.90 11.21
C ALA A 141 3.59 -8.10 11.75
N LYS A 142 3.26 -8.58 12.94
CA LYS A 142 3.88 -9.79 13.49
C LYS A 142 3.63 -10.97 12.55
N MET A 143 4.69 -11.67 12.18
CA MET A 143 4.58 -12.86 11.36
C MET A 143 3.73 -13.91 12.09
N GLN A 144 2.73 -14.44 11.39
CA GLN A 144 1.87 -15.51 11.88
C GLN A 144 2.11 -16.78 11.05
N PRO A 145 1.90 -17.99 11.61
CA PRO A 145 2.20 -19.24 10.90
C PRO A 145 1.50 -19.42 9.55
N TRP A 146 0.34 -18.79 9.37
CA TRP A 146 -0.44 -18.86 8.13
C TRP A 146 -0.11 -17.75 7.12
N LEU A 147 0.68 -16.74 7.51
CA LEU A 147 1.09 -15.67 6.62
C LEU A 147 2.27 -16.16 5.77
N ASN A 148 2.23 -15.84 4.48
CA ASN A 148 3.32 -16.09 3.55
C ASN A 148 3.87 -14.77 3.03
N GLY A 149 5.10 -14.77 2.56
CA GLY A 149 5.71 -13.62 1.87
C GLY A 149 6.93 -13.06 2.58
N THR A 150 7.39 -11.91 2.08
CA THR A 150 8.62 -11.26 2.56
C THR A 150 8.47 -10.81 4.01
N THR A 151 9.50 -11.04 4.80
CA THR A 151 9.60 -10.64 6.20
C THR A 151 10.77 -9.68 6.40
N VAL A 152 10.78 -9.00 7.55
CA VAL A 152 11.84 -8.11 7.97
C VAL A 152 12.19 -8.34 9.44
N THR A 153 13.43 -8.03 9.79
CA THR A 153 13.87 -7.90 11.18
C THR A 153 14.01 -6.42 11.55
N LEU A 154 13.90 -6.15 12.85
CA LEU A 154 13.95 -4.80 13.42
C LEU A 154 15.10 -4.69 14.42
N ASN A 155 15.67 -3.50 14.56
CA ASN A 155 16.56 -3.20 15.68
C ASN A 155 15.79 -2.72 16.93
N LYS A 156 16.53 -2.42 18.01
CA LYS A 156 15.96 -1.94 19.29
C LYS A 156 15.24 -0.59 19.20
N LYS A 157 15.41 0.15 18.11
CA LYS A 157 14.75 1.44 17.82
C LYS A 157 13.58 1.28 16.83
N ASN A 158 13.16 0.05 16.52
CA ASN A 158 12.12 -0.26 15.54
C ASN A 158 12.46 0.17 14.09
N GLU A 159 13.75 0.28 13.75
CA GLU A 159 14.18 0.53 12.37
C GLU A 159 14.32 -0.81 11.62
N ILE A 160 13.98 -0.83 10.34
CA ILE A 160 14.13 -2.00 9.45
C ILE A 160 15.62 -2.25 9.23
N ILE A 161 16.11 -3.47 9.52
CA ILE A 161 17.54 -3.82 9.34
C ILE A 161 17.81 -4.76 8.19
N GLN A 162 16.87 -5.66 7.88
CA GLN A 162 17.09 -6.68 6.86
C GLN A 162 15.77 -7.20 6.30
N PHE A 163 15.71 -7.34 4.98
CA PHE A 163 14.66 -8.07 4.28
C PHE A 163 15.02 -9.55 4.18
N GLN A 164 14.04 -10.41 4.39
CA GLN A 164 14.19 -11.85 4.34
C GLN A 164 13.06 -12.42 3.49
N LYS A 165 13.43 -13.20 2.46
CA LYS A 165 12.44 -13.91 1.63
C LYS A 165 11.60 -14.83 2.52
N GLY A 166 10.31 -14.96 2.18
CA GLY A 166 9.43 -15.90 2.85
C GLY A 166 10.02 -17.32 2.82
N THR A 167 10.04 -17.97 3.97
CA THR A 167 10.53 -19.34 4.12
C THR A 167 9.55 -20.14 4.99
N THR A 168 9.41 -21.42 4.66
CA THR A 168 8.70 -22.41 5.48
C THR A 168 9.61 -23.05 6.52
N GLU A 169 10.91 -22.77 6.49
CA GLU A 169 11.88 -23.27 7.44
C GLU A 169 11.76 -22.56 8.79
N ALA A 170 12.09 -23.28 9.86
CA ALA A 170 12.14 -22.69 11.19
C ALA A 170 13.27 -21.66 11.30
N TYR A 171 13.01 -20.55 11.98
CA TYR A 171 13.97 -19.50 12.24
C TYR A 171 13.91 -19.08 13.71
N SER A 172 15.02 -18.58 14.25
CA SER A 172 15.17 -18.24 15.67
C SER A 172 15.00 -16.76 15.97
N ASP A 173 15.06 -15.90 14.96
CA ASP A 173 14.92 -14.45 15.06
C ASP A 173 13.44 -14.01 15.05
N THR A 174 13.15 -12.88 15.69
CA THR A 174 11.80 -12.29 15.61
C THR A 174 11.63 -11.58 14.27
N ARG A 175 10.66 -12.04 13.48
CA ARG A 175 10.38 -11.53 12.14
C ARG A 175 8.99 -10.90 12.05
N TYR A 176 8.87 -9.91 11.18
CA TYR A 176 7.63 -9.21 10.89
C TYR A 176 7.30 -9.34 9.40
N LYS A 177 6.04 -9.63 9.08
CA LYS A 177 5.52 -9.60 7.71
C LYS A 177 5.48 -8.17 7.21
N THR A 178 5.94 -7.98 5.98
CA THR A 178 5.75 -6.75 5.21
C THR A 178 4.27 -6.58 4.87
N VAL A 179 3.71 -5.39 5.11
CA VAL A 179 2.31 -5.07 4.72
C VAL A 179 2.26 -4.41 3.33
N ASN A 180 3.43 -4.21 2.70
CA ASN A 180 3.59 -3.56 1.40
C ASN A 180 3.00 -2.13 1.33
N ILE A 181 3.08 -1.41 2.45
CA ILE A 181 2.82 0.04 2.51
C ILE A 181 4.09 0.72 2.99
N TYR A 182 4.53 1.69 2.22
CA TYR A 182 5.76 2.44 2.47
C TYR A 182 5.48 3.92 2.33
N SER A 183 6.13 4.75 3.12
CA SER A 183 6.16 6.18 2.91
C SER A 183 7.59 6.63 2.67
N PHE A 184 7.77 7.58 1.77
CA PHE A 184 9.10 8.06 1.39
C PHE A 184 9.16 9.57 1.44
N SER A 185 10.24 10.10 2.00
CA SER A 185 10.63 11.49 1.75
C SER A 185 11.05 11.67 0.29
N LEU A 186 11.10 12.92 -0.17
CA LEU A 186 11.64 13.25 -1.50
C LEU A 186 13.10 12.78 -1.64
N THR A 187 13.90 12.91 -0.58
CA THR A 187 15.31 12.49 -0.57
C THR A 187 15.45 10.97 -0.75
N SER A 188 14.71 10.18 0.03
CA SER A 188 14.68 8.72 -0.11
C SER A 188 14.18 8.31 -1.49
N TRP A 189 13.12 8.98 -1.98
CA TRP A 189 12.59 8.71 -3.31
C TRP A 189 13.62 8.96 -4.41
N GLN A 190 14.36 10.06 -4.37
CA GLN A 190 15.43 10.34 -5.34
C GLN A 190 16.54 9.28 -5.30
N ALA A 191 16.88 8.75 -4.12
CA ALA A 191 17.82 7.64 -3.99
C ALA A 191 17.27 6.35 -4.61
N ILE A 192 16.02 6.01 -4.30
CA ILE A 192 15.31 4.86 -4.87
C ILE A 192 15.24 4.97 -6.39
N VAL A 193 14.94 6.14 -6.95
CA VAL A 193 14.89 6.38 -8.40
C VAL A 193 16.24 6.08 -9.06
N ARG A 194 17.37 6.50 -8.45
CA ARG A 194 18.70 6.16 -8.98
C ARG A 194 18.91 4.65 -9.04
N LYS A 195 18.53 3.93 -7.98
CA LYS A 195 18.66 2.47 -7.91
C LYS A 195 17.71 1.75 -8.87
N LEU A 196 16.47 2.21 -8.99
CA LEU A 196 15.52 1.70 -9.98
C LEU A 196 16.05 1.90 -11.41
N ASN A 197 16.60 3.08 -11.74
CA ASN A 197 17.20 3.32 -13.06
C ASN A 197 18.33 2.32 -13.35
N GLN A 198 19.18 2.02 -12.37
CA GLN A 198 20.22 1.01 -12.51
C GLN A 198 19.60 -0.36 -12.85
N TYR A 199 18.69 -0.86 -12.01
CA TYR A 199 18.02 -2.15 -12.22
C TYR A 199 17.38 -2.27 -13.61
N ILE A 200 16.60 -1.26 -14.02
CA ILE A 200 15.90 -1.28 -15.30
C ILE A 200 16.89 -1.20 -16.48
N SER A 201 17.98 -0.44 -16.36
CA SER A 201 19.01 -0.37 -17.41
C SER A 201 19.78 -1.69 -17.60
N GLU A 202 19.90 -2.49 -16.53
CA GLU A 202 20.50 -3.83 -16.55
C GLU A 202 19.50 -4.91 -17.03
N GLY A 203 18.25 -4.54 -17.35
CA GLY A 203 17.21 -5.46 -17.80
C GLY A 203 16.45 -6.17 -16.67
N ASN A 204 16.66 -5.78 -15.41
CA ASN A 204 15.98 -6.35 -14.25
C ASN A 204 14.55 -5.80 -14.11
N VAL A 205 13.67 -6.15 -15.06
CA VAL A 205 12.29 -5.64 -15.13
C VAL A 205 11.25 -6.57 -14.51
N ASN A 206 11.64 -7.80 -14.15
CA ASN A 206 10.77 -8.86 -13.65
C ASN A 206 10.93 -9.18 -12.15
N CYS A 207 11.75 -8.42 -11.43
CA CYS A 207 11.92 -8.56 -9.99
C CYS A 207 10.95 -7.67 -9.18
N TYR A 208 10.96 -7.88 -7.87
CA TYR A 208 10.15 -7.11 -6.93
C TYR A 208 10.86 -5.81 -6.54
N TYR A 209 10.15 -4.68 -6.41
CA TYR A 209 10.76 -3.43 -5.92
C TYR A 209 11.33 -3.60 -4.50
N GLU A 210 10.80 -4.55 -3.74
CA GLU A 210 11.30 -4.92 -2.41
C GLU A 210 12.76 -5.39 -2.48
N SER A 211 13.21 -5.92 -3.62
CA SER A 211 14.63 -6.27 -3.83
C SER A 211 15.52 -5.02 -3.84
N VAL A 212 15.02 -3.91 -4.41
CA VAL A 212 15.70 -2.62 -4.41
C VAL A 212 15.78 -2.08 -2.98
N PHE A 213 14.67 -2.12 -2.23
CA PHE A 213 14.65 -1.67 -0.83
C PHE A 213 15.56 -2.53 0.05
N ALA A 214 15.57 -3.84 -0.15
CA ALA A 214 16.44 -4.77 0.57
C ALA A 214 17.92 -4.40 0.39
N GLU A 215 18.37 -4.22 -0.85
CA GLU A 215 19.76 -3.85 -1.15
C GLU A 215 20.13 -2.48 -0.56
N MET A 216 19.23 -1.49 -0.69
CA MET A 216 19.48 -0.14 -0.18
C MET A 216 19.50 -0.06 1.36
N ILE A 217 18.77 -0.93 2.05
CA ILE A 217 18.85 -1.02 3.51
C ILE A 217 20.14 -1.72 3.94
N GLU A 218 20.55 -2.77 3.22
CA GLU A 218 21.79 -3.50 3.48
C GLU A 218 23.03 -2.59 3.30
N ASP A 219 23.05 -1.76 2.25
CA ASP A 219 24.12 -0.80 2.00
C ASP A 219 23.97 0.54 2.76
N LYS A 220 22.87 0.70 3.52
CA LYS A 220 22.52 1.87 4.34
C LYS A 220 22.25 3.15 3.54
N SER A 221 21.96 3.05 2.24
CA SER A 221 21.49 4.18 1.42
C SER A 221 20.00 4.47 1.59
N LEU A 222 19.24 3.58 2.24
CA LEU A 222 17.85 3.76 2.67
C LEU A 222 17.70 3.38 4.14
N SER A 223 16.91 4.14 4.88
CA SER A 223 16.50 3.84 6.26
C SER A 223 15.00 4.02 6.38
N LEU A 224 14.33 3.05 7.01
CA LEU A 224 12.89 3.06 7.22
C LEU A 224 12.58 2.74 8.68
N GLU A 225 11.69 3.52 9.29
CA GLU A 225 11.11 3.24 10.59
C GLU A 225 9.90 2.31 10.42
N SER A 226 9.77 1.29 11.28
CA SER A 226 8.62 0.39 11.22
C SER A 226 7.37 0.97 11.89
N VAL A 227 6.21 0.70 11.30
CA VAL A 227 4.89 1.04 11.87
C VAL A 227 4.11 -0.26 12.04
N SER A 228 3.78 -0.62 13.29
CA SER A 228 3.03 -1.86 13.58
C SER A 228 1.56 -1.73 13.19
N PHE A 229 1.11 -2.67 12.38
CA PHE A 229 -0.28 -2.81 11.93
C PHE A 229 -1.07 -3.84 12.76
N ASP A 230 -0.51 -4.37 13.84
CA ASP A 230 -1.13 -5.44 14.64
C ASP A 230 -2.34 -4.97 15.46
N HIS A 231 -2.50 -3.66 15.65
CA HIS A 231 -3.47 -3.09 16.59
C HIS A 231 -4.87 -2.87 16.01
N LYS A 232 -5.05 -3.05 14.69
CA LYS A 232 -6.35 -2.95 13.99
C LYS A 232 -6.39 -3.89 12.78
N PRO A 233 -7.60 -4.19 12.26
CA PRO A 233 -7.74 -5.05 11.09
C PRO A 233 -7.05 -4.49 9.84
N TRP A 234 -6.28 -5.35 9.18
CA TRP A 234 -5.80 -5.22 7.80
C TRP A 234 -5.71 -6.62 7.19
N TYR A 235 -5.72 -6.72 5.86
CA TYR A 235 -5.56 -7.98 5.14
C TYR A 235 -5.04 -7.76 3.71
N GLU A 236 -4.23 -8.69 3.23
CA GLU A 236 -3.74 -8.81 1.85
C GLU A 236 -4.57 -9.88 1.13
N ILE A 237 -5.26 -9.52 0.04
CA ILE A 237 -6.21 -10.42 -0.63
C ILE A 237 -5.59 -10.96 -1.90
N ASP A 238 -4.98 -12.14 -1.84
CA ASP A 238 -4.31 -12.77 -2.98
C ASP A 238 -5.08 -13.93 -3.60
N THR A 239 -5.88 -14.60 -2.80
CA THR A 239 -6.63 -15.80 -3.12
C THR A 239 -8.09 -15.69 -2.65
N ILE A 240 -8.93 -16.65 -3.05
CA ILE A 240 -10.33 -16.70 -2.61
C ILE A 240 -10.43 -16.93 -1.10
N ASP A 241 -9.50 -17.70 -0.51
CA ASP A 241 -9.45 -17.91 0.93
C ASP A 241 -9.11 -16.61 1.67
N ASP A 242 -8.15 -15.84 1.15
CA ASP A 242 -7.83 -14.51 1.69
C ASP A 242 -9.03 -13.57 1.63
N LEU A 243 -9.80 -13.62 0.53
CA LEU A 243 -11.01 -12.82 0.38
C LEU A 243 -12.04 -13.20 1.46
N ALA A 244 -12.26 -14.49 1.69
CA ALA A 244 -13.19 -14.96 2.71
C ALA A 244 -12.78 -14.53 4.13
N GLU A 245 -11.48 -14.53 4.45
CA GLU A 245 -10.97 -14.02 5.73
C GLU A 245 -11.11 -12.49 5.85
N ALA A 246 -10.83 -11.76 4.77
CA ALA A 246 -11.04 -10.33 4.72
C ALA A 246 -12.51 -9.93 4.93
N GLU A 247 -13.47 -10.69 4.38
CA GLU A 247 -14.90 -10.44 4.56
C GLU A 247 -15.34 -10.58 6.03
N LYS A 248 -14.74 -11.50 6.79
CA LYS A 248 -14.98 -11.66 8.24
C LYS A 248 -14.43 -10.46 9.02
N LEU A 249 -13.26 -9.96 8.64
CA LEU A 249 -12.60 -8.84 9.32
C LEU A 249 -13.22 -7.47 8.99
N PHE A 250 -13.86 -7.35 7.83
CA PHE A 250 -14.45 -6.11 7.33
C PHE A 250 -15.95 -6.24 7.03
N PRO A 251 -16.79 -6.48 8.06
CA PRO A 251 -18.21 -6.77 7.90
C PRO A 251 -18.99 -5.58 7.33
N ILE A 252 -20.18 -5.87 6.80
CA ILE A 252 -21.14 -4.85 6.36
C ILE A 252 -21.54 -4.00 7.56
N VAL A 253 -21.28 -2.69 7.48
CA VAL A 253 -21.75 -1.74 8.48
C VAL A 253 -23.23 -1.51 8.21
N LYS A 254 -24.10 -2.11 9.03
CA LYS A 254 -25.54 -1.78 9.00
C LYS A 254 -25.68 -0.32 9.41
N HIS A 255 -26.11 0.54 8.49
CA HIS A 255 -26.62 1.85 8.88
C HIS A 255 -27.93 1.61 9.65
N GLU A 256 -27.90 1.79 10.97
CA GLU A 256 -29.13 1.92 11.74
C GLU A 256 -29.93 3.08 11.14
N LYS A 257 -31.16 2.78 10.72
CA LYS A 257 -32.10 3.79 10.22
C LYS A 257 -32.22 4.87 11.29
N GLU A 258 -31.85 6.10 10.96
CA GLU A 258 -32.22 7.27 11.75
C GLU A 258 -33.74 7.23 11.94
N ASN A 259 -34.17 7.07 13.20
CA ASN A 259 -35.56 7.22 13.59
C ASN A 259 -35.99 8.63 13.23
N TYR A 260 -36.70 8.79 12.11
CA TYR A 260 -37.59 9.92 11.93
C TYR A 260 -38.66 9.82 13.00
N ALA A 261 -38.43 10.46 14.14
CA ALA A 261 -39.47 10.78 15.09
C ALA A 261 -40.43 11.74 14.37
N THR A 262 -41.55 11.16 13.94
CA THR A 262 -42.74 11.84 13.47
C THR A 262 -43.16 12.92 14.47
N VAL A 263 -42.79 14.18 14.22
CA VAL A 263 -43.50 15.32 14.77
C VAL A 263 -44.71 15.53 13.87
N ILE A 264 -45.83 14.95 14.25
CA ILE A 264 -47.14 15.38 13.76
C ILE A 264 -47.93 15.84 14.98
N ALA A 265 -48.18 17.15 14.97
CA ALA A 265 -49.25 17.93 15.58
C ALA A 265 -49.89 17.44 16.90
#